data_AF-A0A241WKL8-F1
#
_entry.id   AF-A0A241WKL8-F1
#
_cell.length_a   1.000
_cell.length_b   1.000
_cell.length_c   1.000
_cell.angle_alpha   90.00
_cell.angle_beta   90.00
_cell.angle_gamma   90.00
#
_symmetry.space_group_name_H-M   'P 1'
#
loop_
_entity.id
_entity.type
_entity.pdbx_description
1 polymer ?
#
loop_
_entity_poly.entity_id
_entity_poly.type
_entity_poly.pdbx_seq_one_letter_code
_entity_poly.pdbx_strand_id
1 'polypeptide(L)'
;MIKILFSLVLLCGFMGEAMATPYDENIETHDIKNDQKTIILKGLDFKTVMMVFYQKDIQHIVIPELDKNKEQYVGMKKDQDGLVHVLIYAKPKQFLDNQKQERYLLTVSQVVVDEDLKEIQYCWVCTSSTDIYVFKINTDKRFELVASATGEDGWWGDGREDNTFSPEMILSGLSPVGPQVKGYIEEIELSKQGYTTTTLFIAPFNNRKNLKKLEIANTYESNDIAGDERVYKIQGKYQFLKSVHDGLYDIEIQYSGTQRKQTKDDFKVIPMRETHIYQYNEKQKKYIRVK
;
A
#
# COMPACT_ATOMS: atom_id res chain seq x y z
N MET A 1 16.23 -22.91 33.58
CA MET A 1 15.14 -22.65 34.54
C MET A 1 15.24 -21.18 34.94
N ILE A 2 14.51 -20.31 34.25
CA ILE A 2 14.60 -18.85 34.40
C ILE A 2 13.19 -18.36 34.78
N LYS A 3 13.06 -17.76 35.96
CA LYS A 3 11.84 -17.16 36.49
C LYS A 3 11.68 -15.76 35.89
N ILE A 4 10.55 -15.48 35.23
CA ILE A 4 10.15 -14.13 34.85
C ILE A 4 9.00 -13.73 35.78
N LEU A 5 9.24 -12.69 36.58
CA LEU A 5 8.25 -12.06 37.46
C LEU A 5 7.46 -11.03 36.65
N PHE A 6 6.15 -11.22 36.51
CA PHE A 6 5.21 -10.18 36.09
C PHE A 6 4.87 -9.31 37.31
N SER A 7 5.15 -8.01 37.26
CA SER A 7 4.67 -7.04 38.25
C SER A 7 3.49 -6.25 37.68
N LEU A 8 2.33 -6.46 38.29
CA LEU A 8 1.14 -5.60 38.22
C LEU A 8 1.49 -4.22 38.82
N VAL A 9 1.08 -3.14 38.17
CA VAL A 9 0.86 -1.85 38.85
C VAL A 9 -0.54 -1.37 38.52
N LEU A 10 -1.32 -1.25 39.59
CA LEU A 10 -2.67 -0.75 39.66
C LEU A 10 -2.61 0.39 40.66
N LEU A 11 -2.96 1.62 40.27
CA LEU A 11 -3.17 2.72 41.21
C LEU A 11 -4.28 3.64 40.70
N CYS A 12 -5.34 3.68 41.50
CA CYS A 12 -6.53 4.51 41.35
C CYS A 12 -6.27 5.97 41.71
N GLY A 13 -7.01 6.86 41.03
CA GLY A 13 -7.88 7.85 41.67
C GLY A 13 -7.25 9.11 42.25
N PHE A 14 -7.60 10.26 41.66
CA PHE A 14 -8.02 11.43 42.42
C PHE A 14 -9.16 12.13 41.67
N MET A 15 -10.30 12.27 42.35
CA MET A 15 -11.42 13.13 41.97
C MET A 15 -11.10 14.58 42.32
N GLY A 16 -11.49 15.51 41.45
CA GLY A 16 -11.55 16.94 41.71
C GLY A 16 -12.63 17.56 40.85
N GLU A 17 -13.78 17.85 41.48
CA GLU A 17 -14.87 18.62 40.89
C GLU A 17 -14.48 20.09 40.72
N ALA A 18 -14.80 20.69 39.58
CA ALA A 18 -15.00 22.13 39.48
C ALA A 18 -15.91 22.49 38.28
N MET A 19 -17.16 22.77 38.63
CA MET A 19 -18.06 23.81 38.12
C MET A 19 -18.33 23.93 36.61
N ALA A 20 -19.60 23.68 36.28
CA ALA A 20 -20.24 24.09 35.04
C ALA A 20 -20.51 25.62 35.01
N THR A 21 -20.29 26.21 33.84
CA THR A 21 -20.99 27.43 33.40
C THR A 21 -21.50 27.19 31.98
N PRO A 22 -22.70 27.69 31.61
CA PRO A 22 -23.31 27.40 30.33
C PRO A 22 -22.74 28.33 29.26
N TYR A 23 -22.51 27.81 28.05
CA TYR A 23 -22.38 28.65 26.86
C TYR A 23 -23.23 28.05 25.75
N ASP A 24 -24.19 28.86 25.32
CA ASP A 24 -25.18 28.56 24.30
C ASP A 24 -24.67 29.00 22.91
N GLU A 25 -25.20 28.30 21.91
CA GLU A 25 -25.38 28.69 20.51
C GLU A 25 -24.19 28.95 19.54
N ASN A 26 -24.35 28.30 18.37
CA ASN A 26 -23.81 28.62 17.04
C ASN A 26 -22.36 28.22 16.74
N ILE A 27 -22.16 26.94 16.43
CA ILE A 27 -21.05 26.50 15.56
C ILE A 27 -21.63 26.22 14.17
N GLU A 28 -21.53 27.22 13.29
CA GLU A 28 -21.54 26.97 11.86
C GLU A 28 -20.42 25.97 11.54
N THR A 29 -20.78 24.85 10.93
CA THR A 29 -19.83 23.88 10.40
C THR A 29 -19.10 24.51 9.22
N HIS A 30 -17.99 25.19 9.49
CA HIS A 30 -16.99 25.44 8.48
C HIS A 30 -16.22 24.15 8.20
N ASP A 31 -16.39 23.64 6.98
CA ASP A 31 -15.54 22.63 6.36
C ASP A 31 -14.08 22.92 6.68
N ILE A 32 -13.45 22.05 7.46
CA ILE A 32 -12.00 22.06 7.65
C ILE A 32 -11.39 21.51 6.36
N LYS A 33 -11.21 22.38 5.36
CA LYS A 33 -10.20 22.16 4.32
C LYS A 33 -8.84 22.21 4.99
N ASN A 34 -8.24 21.03 5.15
CA ASN A 34 -6.87 20.89 5.60
C ASN A 34 -5.93 21.47 4.52
N ASP A 35 -5.57 22.74 4.65
CA ASP A 35 -4.60 23.44 3.79
C ASP A 35 -3.18 22.89 4.03
N GLN A 36 -2.94 21.64 3.62
CA GLN A 36 -1.60 21.11 3.47
C GLN A 36 -0.91 21.81 2.31
N LYS A 37 0.14 22.57 2.64
CA LYS A 37 1.06 23.25 1.73
C LYS A 37 1.48 22.33 0.58
N THR A 38 1.20 22.76 -0.64
CA THR A 38 1.60 22.07 -1.86
C THR A 38 3.13 21.96 -1.93
N ILE A 39 3.65 20.74 -2.13
CA ILE A 39 5.08 20.48 -2.30
C ILE A 39 5.47 20.75 -3.75
N ILE A 40 6.45 21.63 -3.94
CA ILE A 40 6.94 22.03 -5.27
C ILE A 40 8.46 21.86 -5.31
N LEU A 41 8.95 21.06 -6.24
CA LEU A 41 10.36 20.74 -6.44
C LEU A 41 10.90 21.41 -7.70
N LYS A 42 12.16 21.86 -7.65
CA LYS A 42 12.87 22.41 -8.82
C LYS A 42 13.26 21.32 -9.83
N GLY A 43 13.41 20.09 -9.35
CA GLY A 43 13.76 18.91 -10.13
C GLY A 43 13.36 17.66 -9.35
N LEU A 44 13.28 16.54 -10.05
CA LEU A 44 13.02 15.24 -9.44
C LEU A 44 14.29 14.42 -9.25
N ASP A 45 15.48 15.04 -9.32
CA ASP A 45 16.75 14.35 -9.13
C ASP A 45 16.89 13.82 -7.69
N PHE A 46 17.73 12.78 -7.54
CA PHE A 46 18.00 12.10 -6.28
C PHE A 46 18.24 13.07 -5.11
N LYS A 47 19.13 14.05 -5.27
CA LYS A 47 19.49 14.97 -4.17
C LYS A 47 18.28 15.82 -3.77
N THR A 48 17.57 16.37 -4.74
CA THR A 48 16.38 17.18 -4.46
C THR A 48 15.30 16.38 -3.73
N VAL A 49 15.02 15.16 -4.20
CA VAL A 49 14.01 14.27 -3.59
C VAL A 49 14.42 13.89 -2.16
N MET A 50 15.64 13.38 -1.96
CA MET A 50 16.11 12.94 -0.65
C MET A 50 16.11 14.06 0.38
N MET A 51 16.54 15.26 -0.02
CA MET A 51 16.57 16.41 0.87
C MET A 51 15.18 16.98 1.21
N VAL A 52 14.17 16.77 0.36
CA VAL A 52 12.82 17.29 0.66
C VAL A 52 12.01 16.31 1.49
N PHE A 53 12.09 15.01 1.18
CA PHE A 53 11.25 14.01 1.83
C PHE A 53 11.90 13.30 3.01
N TYR A 54 13.23 13.16 3.02
CA TYR A 54 13.92 12.27 3.98
C TYR A 54 15.08 12.93 4.75
N GLN A 55 15.32 14.24 4.59
CA GLN A 55 16.50 14.93 5.13
C GLN A 55 16.80 14.65 6.62
N LYS A 56 15.77 14.48 7.44
CA LYS A 56 15.94 14.31 8.89
C LYS A 56 16.53 12.95 9.28
N ASP A 57 16.39 11.97 8.40
CA ASP A 57 16.59 10.56 8.73
C ASP A 57 17.69 9.91 7.89
N ILE A 58 18.22 10.60 6.88
CA ILE A 58 19.26 10.06 6.00
C ILE A 58 20.67 10.14 6.63
N GLN A 59 21.49 9.13 6.31
CA GLN A 59 22.89 9.04 6.65
C GLN A 59 23.70 8.42 5.49
N HIS A 60 25.01 8.55 5.55
CA HIS A 60 25.89 7.90 4.59
C HIS A 60 26.09 6.44 4.96
N ILE A 61 25.95 5.55 3.98
CA ILE A 61 26.27 4.12 4.07
C ILE A 61 26.83 3.67 2.71
N VAL A 62 27.56 2.55 2.71
CA VAL A 62 28.14 1.96 1.51
C VAL A 62 27.62 0.54 1.38
N ILE A 63 26.97 0.23 0.27
CA ILE A 63 26.41 -1.08 -0.07
C ILE A 63 27.00 -1.49 -1.43
N PRO A 64 28.02 -2.39 -1.47
CA PRO A 64 28.78 -2.68 -2.68
C PRO A 64 27.95 -3.18 -3.87
N GLU A 65 26.86 -3.91 -3.61
CA GLU A 65 25.97 -4.38 -4.68
C GLU A 65 25.25 -3.21 -5.37
N LEU A 66 24.78 -2.21 -4.62
CA LEU A 66 24.12 -1.02 -5.15
C LEU A 66 25.11 -0.12 -5.89
N ASP A 67 26.34 0.02 -5.35
CA ASP A 67 27.41 0.76 -6.01
C ASP A 67 27.78 0.16 -7.36
N LYS A 68 27.89 -1.17 -7.42
CA LYS A 68 28.18 -1.92 -8.66
C LYS A 68 27.09 -1.69 -9.72
N ASN A 69 25.83 -1.65 -9.29
CA ASN A 69 24.68 -1.40 -10.16
C ASN A 69 24.49 0.09 -10.48
N LYS A 70 25.27 0.98 -9.85
CA LYS A 70 25.18 2.45 -9.96
C LYS A 70 23.82 2.99 -9.54
N GLU A 71 23.21 2.33 -8.56
CA GLU A 71 21.97 2.78 -7.96
C GLU A 71 22.21 4.04 -7.14
N GLN A 72 21.20 4.91 -7.06
CA GLN A 72 21.26 6.11 -6.23
C GLN A 72 20.56 5.81 -4.91
N TYR A 73 21.30 5.85 -3.81
CA TYR A 73 20.76 5.46 -2.51
C TYR A 73 21.37 6.24 -1.34
N VAL A 74 20.67 6.26 -0.22
CA VAL A 74 21.15 6.76 1.07
C VAL A 74 20.77 5.78 2.17
N GLY A 75 21.56 5.71 3.24
CA GLY A 75 21.14 5.00 4.45
C GLY A 75 20.12 5.82 5.22
N MET A 76 19.33 5.16 6.06
CA MET A 76 18.51 5.78 7.08
C MET A 76 19.09 5.51 8.47
N LYS A 77 18.82 6.41 9.41
CA LYS A 77 19.02 6.16 10.84
C LYS A 77 18.30 4.88 11.25
N LYS A 78 18.85 4.23 12.28
CA LYS A 78 18.24 3.04 12.86
C LYS A 78 16.80 3.32 13.28
N ASP A 79 15.91 2.39 12.96
CA ASP A 79 14.52 2.46 13.40
C ASP A 79 14.38 2.11 14.89
N GLN A 80 13.15 2.00 15.37
CA GLN A 80 12.85 1.68 16.77
C GLN A 80 13.32 0.27 17.17
N ASP A 81 13.45 -0.63 16.20
CA ASP A 81 13.91 -2.02 16.39
C ASP A 81 15.43 -2.14 16.21
N GLY A 82 16.12 -1.04 15.93
CA GLY A 82 17.57 -0.99 15.73
C GLY A 82 18.02 -1.42 14.34
N LEU A 83 17.10 -1.62 13.41
CA LEU A 83 17.40 -2.02 12.04
C LEU A 83 17.88 -0.83 11.22
N VAL A 84 18.89 -1.06 10.39
CA VAL A 84 19.36 -0.07 9.41
C VAL A 84 18.62 -0.30 8.11
N HIS A 85 18.13 0.79 7.52
CA HIS A 85 17.46 0.77 6.24
C HIS A 85 18.26 1.54 5.20
N VAL A 86 18.05 1.21 3.93
CA VAL A 86 18.53 1.97 2.78
C VAL A 86 17.34 2.40 1.94
N LEU A 87 17.36 3.67 1.53
CA LEU A 87 16.44 4.25 0.57
C LEU A 87 17.07 4.19 -0.83
N ILE A 88 16.48 3.40 -1.71
CA ILE A 88 16.88 3.23 -3.11
C ILE A 88 15.96 4.09 -3.97
N TYR A 89 16.53 5.03 -4.71
CA TYR A 89 15.80 5.93 -5.58
C TYR A 89 15.70 5.38 -6.99
N ALA A 90 14.47 5.22 -7.48
CA ALA A 90 14.22 4.92 -8.88
C ALA A 90 14.02 6.20 -9.68
N LYS A 91 14.64 6.28 -10.86
CA LYS A 91 14.53 7.47 -11.72
C LYS A 91 13.06 7.70 -12.14
N PRO A 92 12.57 8.95 -12.10
CA PRO A 92 11.21 9.27 -12.47
C PRO A 92 10.89 8.86 -13.91
N LYS A 93 9.67 8.38 -14.12
CA LYS A 93 9.13 8.07 -15.45
C LYS A 93 7.93 8.94 -15.76
N GLN A 94 7.98 9.52 -16.95
CA GLN A 94 6.89 10.30 -17.50
C GLN A 94 5.79 9.37 -18.00
N PHE A 95 4.53 9.74 -17.78
CA PHE A 95 3.36 9.08 -18.34
C PHE A 95 2.23 10.07 -18.60
N LEU A 96 1.22 9.61 -19.33
CA LEU A 96 -0.03 10.37 -19.53
C LEU A 96 -1.14 9.76 -18.67
N ASP A 97 -1.79 10.61 -17.89
CA ASP A 97 -3.02 10.23 -17.19
C ASP A 97 -4.19 10.01 -18.18
N ASN A 98 -5.38 9.74 -17.65
CA ASN A 98 -6.54 9.43 -18.49
C ASN A 98 -7.06 10.67 -19.25
N GLN A 99 -6.74 11.87 -18.76
CA GLN A 99 -7.06 13.16 -19.36
C GLN A 99 -5.98 13.61 -20.35
N LYS A 100 -5.01 12.74 -20.66
CA LYS A 100 -3.84 13.03 -21.52
C LYS A 100 -2.96 14.14 -20.97
N GLN A 101 -2.99 14.36 -19.65
CA GLN A 101 -2.12 15.30 -18.99
C GLN A 101 -0.82 14.59 -18.59
N GLU A 102 0.27 15.31 -18.75
CA GLU A 102 1.60 14.81 -18.41
C GLU A 102 1.75 14.68 -16.89
N ARG A 103 2.30 13.54 -16.48
CA ARG A 103 2.58 13.18 -15.09
C ARG A 103 3.94 12.52 -15.00
N TYR A 104 4.52 12.56 -13.81
CA TYR A 104 5.80 11.94 -13.50
C TYR A 104 5.64 11.04 -12.28
N LEU A 105 5.95 9.76 -12.44
CA LEU A 105 5.96 8.77 -11.38
C LEU A 105 7.38 8.62 -10.86
N LEU A 106 7.56 8.74 -9.56
CA LEU A 106 8.81 8.54 -8.85
C LEU A 106 8.56 7.52 -7.73
N THR A 107 9.51 6.62 -7.50
CA THR A 107 9.45 5.71 -6.35
C THR A 107 10.77 5.71 -5.57
N VAL A 108 10.64 5.46 -4.28
CA VAL A 108 11.77 5.28 -3.35
C VAL A 108 11.49 4.03 -2.54
N SER A 109 12.30 2.99 -2.73
CA SER A 109 12.17 1.73 -2.02
C SER A 109 13.02 1.74 -0.75
N GLN A 110 12.45 1.26 0.35
CA GLN A 110 13.12 1.08 1.63
C GLN A 110 13.35 -0.41 1.85
N VAL A 111 14.62 -0.76 2.08
CA VAL A 111 15.06 -2.13 2.32
C VAL A 111 15.93 -2.20 3.57
N VAL A 112 15.84 -3.31 4.31
CA VAL A 112 16.70 -3.56 5.47
C VAL A 112 18.08 -3.99 4.98
N VAL A 113 19.12 -3.54 5.68
CA VAL A 113 20.52 -3.92 5.40
C VAL A 113 21.19 -4.49 6.63
N ASP A 114 22.08 -5.44 6.39
CA ASP A 114 23.05 -5.90 7.38
C ASP A 114 24.23 -4.91 7.40
N GLU A 115 24.38 -4.18 8.50
CA GLU A 115 25.41 -3.13 8.64
C GLU A 115 26.83 -3.71 8.66
N ASP A 116 27.01 -4.92 9.21
CA ASP A 116 28.30 -5.58 9.37
C ASP A 116 28.77 -6.15 8.03
N LEU A 117 27.86 -6.80 7.29
CA LEU A 117 28.13 -7.37 5.97
C LEU A 117 28.05 -6.33 4.85
N LYS A 118 27.38 -5.20 5.07
CA LYS A 118 27.12 -4.14 4.09
C LYS A 118 26.31 -4.64 2.89
N GLU A 119 25.33 -5.48 3.14
CA GLU A 119 24.51 -6.14 2.13
C GLU A 119 23.02 -5.93 2.42
N ILE A 120 22.18 -5.94 1.39
CA ILE A 120 20.73 -5.95 1.56
C ILE A 120 20.32 -7.29 2.18
N GLN A 121 19.48 -7.22 3.22
CA GLN A 121 18.96 -8.40 3.88
C GLN A 121 17.75 -8.94 3.10
N TYR A 122 18.01 -9.81 2.13
CA TYR A 122 16.96 -10.54 1.44
C TYR A 122 16.44 -11.68 2.32
N CYS A 123 15.14 -11.66 2.64
CA CYS A 123 14.54 -12.77 3.35
C CYS A 123 13.04 -12.94 3.05
N TRP A 124 12.55 -14.18 3.13
CA TRP A 124 11.17 -14.50 2.76
C TRP A 124 10.12 -13.86 3.69
N VAL A 125 10.49 -13.59 4.94
CA VAL A 125 9.63 -12.94 5.94
C VAL A 125 9.89 -11.43 6.04
N CYS A 126 10.88 -10.92 5.32
CA CYS A 126 11.22 -9.50 5.29
C CYS A 126 10.22 -8.80 4.37
N THR A 127 9.93 -7.54 4.67
CA THR A 127 9.14 -6.68 3.80
C THR A 127 10.02 -5.56 3.29
N SER A 128 9.86 -5.23 2.01
CA SER A 128 10.28 -3.93 1.49
C SER A 128 9.05 -3.02 1.49
N SER A 129 9.25 -1.72 1.72
CA SER A 129 8.23 -0.72 1.46
C SER A 129 8.69 0.18 0.32
N THR A 130 7.75 0.70 -0.46
CA THR A 130 8.05 1.65 -1.52
C THR A 130 7.14 2.85 -1.40
N ASP A 131 7.76 4.00 -1.19
CA ASP A 131 7.10 5.29 -1.28
C ASP A 131 6.89 5.64 -2.76
N ILE A 132 5.70 6.12 -3.10
CA ILE A 132 5.31 6.46 -4.46
C ILE A 132 4.89 7.91 -4.50
N TYR A 133 5.38 8.63 -5.50
CA TYR A 133 5.07 10.03 -5.71
C TYR A 133 4.66 10.27 -7.16
N VAL A 134 3.58 11.02 -7.34
CA VAL A 134 3.10 11.47 -8.64
C VAL A 134 3.18 12.99 -8.69
N PHE A 135 3.86 13.51 -9.70
CA PHE A 135 4.02 14.93 -9.93
C PHE A 135 3.38 15.36 -11.25
N LYS A 136 3.03 16.65 -11.34
CA LYS A 136 2.79 17.37 -12.60
C LYS A 136 3.80 18.51 -12.73
N ILE A 137 3.98 19.04 -13.93
CA ILE A 137 4.67 20.32 -14.10
C ILE A 137 3.66 21.47 -13.96
N ASN A 138 3.97 22.45 -13.11
CA ASN A 138 3.17 23.65 -12.93
C ASN A 138 3.56 24.76 -13.93
N THR A 139 2.88 25.91 -13.85
CA THR A 139 3.10 27.06 -14.75
C THR A 139 4.53 27.62 -14.70
N ASP A 140 5.23 27.43 -13.58
CA ASP A 140 6.61 27.87 -13.38
C ASP A 140 7.64 26.82 -13.85
N LYS A 141 7.20 25.79 -14.57
CA LYS A 141 8.02 24.64 -14.99
C LYS A 141 8.67 23.88 -13.82
N ARG A 142 8.01 23.89 -12.66
CA ARG A 142 8.42 23.14 -11.46
C ARG A 142 7.54 21.93 -11.24
N PHE A 143 8.05 20.93 -10.53
CA PHE A 143 7.32 19.70 -10.25
C PHE A 143 6.46 19.87 -9.01
N GLU A 144 5.15 19.84 -9.19
CA GLU A 144 4.15 19.93 -8.12
C GLU A 144 3.66 18.52 -7.76
N LEU A 145 3.78 18.14 -6.48
CA LEU A 145 3.28 16.85 -6.00
C LEU A 145 1.75 16.85 -6.03
N VAL A 146 1.16 15.87 -6.72
CA VAL A 146 -0.30 15.73 -6.84
C VAL A 146 -0.86 14.55 -6.06
N ALA A 147 -0.07 13.48 -5.92
CA ALA A 147 -0.46 12.30 -5.16
C ALA A 147 0.78 11.62 -4.59
N SER A 148 0.64 10.99 -3.43
CA SER A 148 1.68 10.15 -2.85
C SER A 148 1.11 8.99 -2.04
N ALA A 149 1.85 7.89 -1.98
CA ALA A 149 1.63 6.76 -1.09
C ALA A 149 2.93 6.59 -0.28
N THR A 150 2.91 6.91 1.01
CA THR A 150 4.13 6.94 1.84
C THR A 150 3.88 6.38 3.23
N GLY A 151 4.91 5.87 3.90
CA GLY A 151 4.80 5.36 5.27
C GLY A 151 3.81 4.19 5.35
N GLU A 152 2.78 4.29 6.20
CA GLU A 152 1.73 3.25 6.31
C GLU A 152 0.96 3.02 5.01
N ASP A 153 0.86 4.04 4.16
CA ASP A 153 0.23 3.95 2.84
C ASP A 153 1.21 3.53 1.73
N GLY A 154 2.49 3.38 2.05
CA GLY A 154 3.52 2.87 1.14
C GLY A 154 3.21 1.46 0.65
N TRP A 155 3.75 1.10 -0.51
CA TRP A 155 3.44 -0.19 -1.12
C TRP A 155 4.44 -1.25 -0.66
N TRP A 156 3.92 -2.33 -0.10
CA TRP A 156 4.72 -3.40 0.48
C TRP A 156 5.02 -4.50 -0.55
N GLY A 157 6.30 -4.85 -0.67
CA GLY A 157 6.79 -5.96 -1.45
C GLY A 157 7.22 -7.11 -0.55
N ASP A 158 7.29 -8.33 -1.10
CA ASP A 158 8.03 -9.39 -0.44
C ASP A 158 9.52 -9.06 -0.54
N GLY A 159 10.24 -9.06 0.59
CA GLY A 159 11.62 -8.58 0.71
C GLY A 159 12.67 -9.46 0.01
N ARG A 160 12.30 -10.08 -1.11
CA ARG A 160 13.16 -10.85 -2.02
C ARG A 160 13.76 -9.98 -3.12
N GLU A 161 13.17 -8.81 -3.36
CA GLU A 161 13.61 -7.84 -4.35
C GLU A 161 13.73 -6.46 -3.72
N ASP A 162 14.74 -5.72 -4.14
CA ASP A 162 15.07 -4.38 -3.65
C ASP A 162 14.25 -3.27 -4.35
N ASN A 163 13.57 -3.61 -5.45
CA ASN A 163 12.79 -2.68 -6.27
C ASN A 163 11.44 -3.28 -6.72
N THR A 164 10.66 -3.80 -5.77
CA THR A 164 9.38 -4.46 -6.04
C THR A 164 8.38 -3.56 -6.77
N PHE A 165 8.47 -2.24 -6.62
CA PHE A 165 7.59 -1.27 -7.27
C PHE A 165 8.38 -0.20 -8.03
N SER A 166 9.16 -0.63 -9.03
CA SER A 166 9.79 0.31 -9.97
C SER A 166 8.74 1.12 -10.75
N PRO A 167 9.04 2.37 -11.17
CA PRO A 167 8.13 3.16 -12.00
C PRO A 167 7.74 2.42 -13.28
N GLU A 168 8.68 1.73 -13.93
CA GLU A 168 8.42 0.91 -15.13
C GLU A 168 7.39 -0.18 -14.88
N MET A 169 7.52 -0.93 -13.78
CA MET A 169 6.59 -2.00 -13.41
C MET A 169 5.19 -1.45 -13.16
N ILE A 170 5.08 -0.39 -12.35
CA ILE A 170 3.80 0.27 -12.06
C ILE A 170 3.15 0.76 -13.36
N LEU A 171 3.91 1.46 -14.21
CA LEU A 171 3.39 2.02 -15.46
C LEU A 171 2.94 0.93 -16.44
N SER A 172 3.64 -0.20 -16.49
CA SER A 172 3.24 -1.34 -17.32
C SER A 172 1.94 -2.00 -16.85
N GLY A 173 1.64 -1.93 -15.55
CA GLY A 173 0.41 -2.42 -14.94
C GLY A 173 -0.73 -1.41 -14.89
N LEU A 174 -0.57 -0.20 -15.47
CA LEU A 174 -1.65 0.78 -15.51
C LEU A 174 -2.72 0.40 -16.54
N SER A 175 -3.96 0.32 -16.07
CA SER A 175 -5.15 0.05 -16.89
C SER A 175 -6.27 1.05 -16.57
N PRO A 176 -7.23 1.29 -17.48
CA PRO A 176 -8.44 2.02 -17.14
C PRO A 176 -9.22 1.31 -16.02
N VAL A 177 -9.41 1.98 -14.89
CA VAL A 177 -10.18 1.49 -13.73
C VAL A 177 -11.42 2.34 -13.47
N GLY A 178 -11.66 3.34 -14.31
CA GLY A 178 -12.86 4.15 -14.37
C GLY A 178 -12.88 4.96 -15.66
N PRO A 179 -13.99 5.65 -15.99
CA PRO A 179 -14.11 6.41 -17.24
C PRO A 179 -13.03 7.49 -17.40
N GLN A 180 -12.58 8.04 -16.27
CA GLN A 180 -11.62 9.14 -16.20
C GLN A 180 -10.41 8.82 -15.33
N VAL A 181 -10.16 7.54 -15.04
CA VAL A 181 -9.16 7.10 -14.06
C VAL A 181 -8.40 5.89 -14.59
N LYS A 182 -7.07 6.02 -14.67
CA LYS A 182 -6.17 4.86 -14.75
C LYS A 182 -5.80 4.41 -13.35
N GLY A 183 -5.52 3.13 -13.18
CA GLY A 183 -5.06 2.58 -11.92
C GLY A 183 -4.11 1.43 -12.14
N TYR A 184 -3.25 1.20 -11.15
CA TYR A 184 -2.41 0.03 -11.08
C TYR A 184 -3.24 -1.13 -10.52
N ILE A 185 -3.17 -2.30 -11.15
CA ILE A 185 -3.90 -3.50 -10.74
C ILE A 185 -2.87 -4.55 -10.38
N GLU A 186 -3.05 -5.19 -9.24
CA GLU A 186 -2.13 -6.19 -8.71
C GLU A 186 -2.89 -7.32 -8.04
N GLU A 187 -2.39 -8.54 -8.18
CA GLU A 187 -2.82 -9.69 -7.39
C GLU A 187 -1.65 -10.11 -6.50
N ILE A 188 -1.83 -10.09 -5.18
CA ILE A 188 -0.80 -10.45 -4.22
C ILE A 188 -1.11 -11.84 -3.68
N GLU A 189 -0.20 -12.78 -3.88
CA GLU A 189 -0.29 -14.13 -3.32
C GLU A 189 0.44 -14.20 -1.98
N LEU A 190 -0.25 -14.69 -0.96
CA LEU A 190 0.30 -15.03 0.35
C LEU A 190 0.12 -16.51 0.60
N SER A 191 1.25 -17.20 0.78
CA SER A 191 1.28 -18.63 1.11
C SER A 191 1.82 -18.85 2.52
N LYS A 192 1.03 -19.46 3.41
CA LYS A 192 1.40 -19.76 4.80
C LYS A 192 0.91 -21.14 5.22
N GLN A 193 1.82 -21.97 5.73
CA GLN A 193 1.48 -23.26 6.39
C GLN A 193 0.54 -24.15 5.56
N GLY A 194 0.75 -24.20 4.26
CA GLY A 194 -0.04 -25.01 3.33
C GLY A 194 -1.36 -24.37 2.85
N TYR A 195 -1.64 -23.13 3.28
CA TYR A 195 -2.71 -22.29 2.74
C TYR A 195 -2.12 -21.27 1.78
N THR A 196 -2.82 -21.01 0.69
CA THR A 196 -2.48 -19.96 -0.27
C THR A 196 -3.70 -19.09 -0.52
N THR A 197 -3.54 -17.78 -0.44
CA THR A 197 -4.57 -16.80 -0.77
C THR A 197 -3.99 -15.79 -1.76
N THR A 198 -4.72 -15.49 -2.82
CA THR A 198 -4.40 -14.38 -3.72
C THR A 198 -5.48 -13.32 -3.58
N THR A 199 -5.06 -12.08 -3.33
CA THR A 199 -5.96 -10.94 -3.14
C THR A 199 -5.76 -9.92 -4.24
N LEU A 200 -6.86 -9.48 -4.86
CA LEU A 200 -6.87 -8.44 -5.88
C LEU A 200 -6.88 -7.06 -5.25
N PHE A 201 -5.97 -6.21 -5.73
CA PHE A 201 -5.84 -4.80 -5.35
C PHE A 201 -5.92 -3.88 -6.56
N ILE A 202 -6.43 -2.67 -6.34
CA ILE A 202 -6.38 -1.58 -7.31
C ILE A 202 -5.89 -0.31 -6.63
N ALA A 203 -4.93 0.39 -7.23
CA ALA A 203 -4.54 1.74 -6.83
C ALA A 203 -4.97 2.76 -7.90
N PRO A 204 -6.04 3.56 -7.67
CA PRO A 204 -6.51 4.55 -8.63
C PRO A 204 -5.60 5.79 -8.67
N PHE A 205 -5.13 6.18 -9.86
CA PHE A 205 -4.30 7.37 -10.08
C PHE A 205 -5.19 8.57 -10.42
N ASN A 206 -6.11 8.91 -9.50
CA ASN A 206 -7.13 9.94 -9.68
C ASN A 206 -6.73 11.33 -9.12
N ASN A 207 -5.43 11.62 -9.04
CA ASN A 207 -4.85 12.86 -8.49
C ASN A 207 -5.33 13.20 -7.05
N ARG A 208 -5.79 12.21 -6.28
CA ARG A 208 -5.99 12.38 -4.84
C ARG A 208 -4.65 12.45 -4.16
N LYS A 209 -4.50 13.38 -3.20
CA LYS A 209 -3.25 13.57 -2.46
C LYS A 209 -2.72 12.24 -1.86
N ASN A 210 -3.61 11.37 -1.39
CA ASN A 210 -3.23 10.07 -0.84
C ASN A 210 -3.57 8.97 -1.84
N LEU A 211 -2.54 8.44 -2.50
CA LEU A 211 -2.63 7.25 -3.33
C LEU A 211 -2.67 6.02 -2.40
N LYS A 212 -3.64 5.13 -2.58
CA LYS A 212 -3.80 3.91 -1.76
C LYS A 212 -4.10 2.72 -2.64
N LYS A 213 -3.57 1.54 -2.26
CA LYS A 213 -4.07 0.26 -2.76
C LYS A 213 -5.40 -0.05 -2.08
N LEU A 214 -6.41 -0.29 -2.89
CA LEU A 214 -7.75 -0.68 -2.47
C LEU A 214 -7.86 -2.19 -2.62
N GLU A 215 -8.04 -2.89 -1.50
CA GLU A 215 -8.38 -4.30 -1.52
C GLU A 215 -9.78 -4.51 -2.10
N ILE A 216 -9.91 -5.47 -3.01
CA ILE A 216 -11.19 -5.83 -3.64
C ILE A 216 -11.75 -7.10 -3.03
N ALA A 217 -11.03 -8.22 -3.21
CA ALA A 217 -11.44 -9.55 -2.78
C ALA A 217 -10.29 -10.56 -2.97
N ASN A 218 -10.42 -11.71 -2.32
CA ASN A 218 -9.58 -12.87 -2.62
C ASN A 218 -10.02 -13.50 -3.94
N THR A 219 -9.13 -13.55 -4.94
CA THR A 219 -9.36 -14.21 -6.23
C THR A 219 -8.85 -15.65 -6.24
N TYR A 220 -8.10 -16.06 -5.22
CA TYR A 220 -7.70 -17.45 -5.05
C TYR A 220 -7.64 -17.79 -3.56
N GLU A 221 -8.09 -18.99 -3.21
CA GLU A 221 -7.86 -19.58 -1.89
C GLU A 221 -7.67 -21.08 -2.05
N SER A 222 -6.63 -21.66 -1.46
CA SER A 222 -6.48 -23.10 -1.39
C SER A 222 -5.77 -23.57 -0.12
N ASN A 223 -5.95 -24.85 0.19
CA ASN A 223 -5.15 -25.59 1.18
C ASN A 223 -4.55 -26.86 0.56
N ASP A 224 -4.26 -26.84 -0.74
CA ASP A 224 -3.87 -27.99 -1.57
C ASP A 224 -2.70 -28.81 -0.98
N ILE A 225 -1.89 -28.21 -0.10
CA ILE A 225 -0.70 -28.82 0.52
C ILE A 225 -1.03 -29.58 1.82
N ALA A 226 -2.26 -29.47 2.34
CA ALA A 226 -2.67 -30.11 3.60
C ALA A 226 -2.85 -31.64 3.51
N GLY A 227 -3.00 -32.21 2.29
CA GLY A 227 -2.96 -33.65 2.06
C GLY A 227 -4.12 -34.48 2.65
N ASP A 228 -5.25 -33.87 3.00
CA ASP A 228 -6.45 -34.52 3.55
C ASP A 228 -7.65 -34.34 2.59
N GLU A 229 -8.71 -35.14 2.75
CA GLU A 229 -9.99 -35.07 2.03
C GLU A 229 -10.71 -33.70 2.17
N ARG A 230 -10.18 -32.85 3.05
CA ARG A 230 -10.62 -31.49 3.35
C ARG A 230 -9.94 -30.42 2.49
N VAL A 231 -9.28 -30.82 1.40
CA VAL A 231 -8.71 -29.90 0.42
C VAL A 231 -9.82 -29.13 -0.31
N TYR A 232 -9.67 -27.82 -0.41
CA TYR A 232 -10.53 -26.92 -1.15
C TYR A 232 -9.69 -25.96 -1.96
N LYS A 233 -10.28 -25.50 -3.06
CA LYS A 233 -9.65 -24.56 -3.98
C LYS A 233 -10.70 -23.69 -4.63
N ILE A 234 -10.63 -22.39 -4.38
CA ILE A 234 -11.47 -21.37 -5.02
C ILE A 234 -10.60 -20.61 -6.01
N GLN A 235 -11.14 -20.39 -7.21
CA GLN A 235 -10.54 -19.54 -8.22
C GLN A 235 -11.57 -18.54 -8.74
N GLY A 236 -11.24 -17.26 -8.64
CA GLY A 236 -11.99 -16.12 -9.12
C GLY A 236 -11.37 -15.59 -10.40
N LYS A 237 -12.19 -15.30 -11.41
CA LYS A 237 -11.80 -14.53 -12.59
C LYS A 237 -12.53 -13.20 -12.55
N TYR A 238 -11.77 -12.11 -12.56
CA TYR A 238 -12.35 -10.77 -12.50
C TYR A 238 -12.46 -10.11 -13.88
N GLN A 239 -13.44 -9.22 -14.01
CA GLN A 239 -13.58 -8.32 -15.15
C GLN A 239 -14.17 -6.98 -14.71
N PHE A 240 -13.75 -5.89 -15.37
CA PHE A 240 -14.38 -4.58 -15.19
C PHE A 240 -15.71 -4.51 -15.94
N LEU A 241 -16.73 -4.02 -15.24
CA LEU A 241 -18.03 -3.74 -15.83
C LEU A 241 -18.06 -2.33 -16.40
N LYS A 242 -19.09 -2.05 -17.22
CA LYS A 242 -19.35 -0.69 -17.74
C LYS A 242 -20.02 0.22 -16.71
N SER A 243 -20.62 -0.34 -15.66
CA SER A 243 -21.21 0.42 -14.56
C SER A 243 -20.13 1.10 -13.73
N VAL A 244 -20.46 2.25 -13.16
CA VAL A 244 -19.51 3.16 -12.50
C VAL A 244 -20.11 3.62 -11.18
N HIS A 245 -19.34 3.50 -10.10
CA HIS A 245 -19.67 4.06 -8.79
C HIS A 245 -18.49 4.89 -8.29
N ASP A 246 -18.78 6.11 -7.84
CA ASP A 246 -17.77 7.05 -7.32
C ASP A 246 -16.55 7.25 -8.25
N GLY A 247 -16.80 7.18 -9.56
CA GLY A 247 -15.80 7.41 -10.61
C GLY A 247 -14.94 6.20 -10.98
N LEU A 248 -15.12 5.05 -10.33
CA LEU A 248 -14.43 3.79 -10.67
C LEU A 248 -15.41 2.77 -11.26
N TYR A 249 -14.92 1.90 -12.12
CA TYR A 249 -15.68 0.78 -12.67
C TYR A 249 -16.00 -0.24 -11.57
N ASP A 250 -17.20 -0.82 -11.66
CA ASP A 250 -17.55 -1.99 -10.87
C ASP A 250 -16.76 -3.21 -11.36
N ILE A 251 -16.55 -4.16 -10.46
CA ILE A 251 -15.76 -5.36 -10.74
C ILE A 251 -16.65 -6.56 -10.50
N GLU A 252 -16.80 -7.39 -11.51
CA GLU A 252 -17.41 -8.71 -11.37
C GLU A 252 -16.31 -9.76 -11.15
N ILE A 253 -16.49 -10.64 -10.17
CA ILE A 253 -15.62 -11.79 -9.95
C ILE A 253 -16.46 -13.06 -10.02
N GLN A 254 -16.12 -13.92 -10.97
CA GLN A 254 -16.75 -15.23 -11.15
C GLN A 254 -15.90 -16.30 -10.47
N TYR A 255 -16.45 -16.89 -9.41
CA TYR A 255 -15.80 -17.91 -8.61
C TYR A 255 -16.18 -19.31 -9.07
N SER A 256 -15.19 -20.20 -9.05
CA SER A 256 -15.34 -21.62 -9.34
C SER A 256 -14.46 -22.47 -8.42
N GLY A 257 -14.78 -23.76 -8.30
CA GLY A 257 -14.01 -24.73 -7.52
C GLY A 257 -14.77 -25.23 -6.31
N THR A 258 -14.13 -25.25 -5.15
CA THR A 258 -14.70 -25.74 -3.89
C THR A 258 -14.33 -24.82 -2.72
N GLN A 259 -15.25 -24.68 -1.76
CA GLN A 259 -15.08 -23.83 -0.59
C GLN A 259 -15.39 -24.57 0.71
N ARG A 260 -14.82 -24.10 1.81
CA ARG A 260 -15.20 -24.56 3.16
C ARG A 260 -16.49 -23.89 3.59
N LYS A 261 -17.50 -24.69 3.90
CA LYS A 261 -18.71 -24.22 4.58
C LYS A 261 -18.72 -24.74 6.00
N GLN A 262 -18.70 -23.82 6.97
CA GLN A 262 -18.72 -24.17 8.38
C GLN A 262 -20.06 -24.82 8.73
N THR A 263 -19.98 -25.87 9.55
CA THR A 263 -21.11 -26.58 10.16
C THR A 263 -21.00 -26.45 11.68
N LYS A 264 -21.94 -27.01 12.45
CA LYS A 264 -21.95 -26.86 13.92
C LYS A 264 -20.66 -27.37 14.57
N ASP A 265 -20.09 -28.46 14.07
CA ASP A 265 -18.96 -29.16 14.72
C ASP A 265 -17.73 -29.38 13.81
N ASP A 266 -17.83 -29.06 12.51
CA ASP A 266 -16.74 -29.22 11.53
C ASP A 266 -16.97 -28.27 10.33
N PHE A 267 -16.29 -28.49 9.22
CA PHE A 267 -16.59 -27.88 7.93
C PHE A 267 -16.80 -28.95 6.86
N LYS A 268 -17.57 -28.61 5.83
CA LYS A 268 -17.68 -29.42 4.61
C LYS A 268 -17.09 -28.66 3.44
N VAL A 269 -16.39 -29.39 2.57
CA VAL A 269 -16.00 -28.88 1.27
C VAL A 269 -17.19 -29.02 0.33
N ILE A 270 -17.66 -27.91 -0.22
CA ILE A 270 -18.80 -27.88 -1.16
C ILE A 270 -18.39 -27.20 -2.47
N PRO A 271 -19.05 -27.52 -3.59
CA PRO A 271 -18.85 -26.77 -4.84
C PRO A 271 -19.12 -25.27 -4.66
N MET A 272 -18.27 -24.44 -5.27
CA MET A 272 -18.42 -23.00 -5.37
C MET A 272 -18.65 -22.63 -6.82
N ARG A 273 -19.77 -21.95 -7.10
CA ARG A 273 -20.08 -21.35 -8.40
C ARG A 273 -20.95 -20.13 -8.18
N GLU A 274 -20.30 -19.02 -7.88
CA GLU A 274 -20.96 -17.75 -7.58
C GLU A 274 -20.31 -16.63 -8.36
N THR A 275 -21.12 -15.61 -8.68
CA THR A 275 -20.64 -14.36 -9.26
C THR A 275 -20.90 -13.27 -8.25
N HIS A 276 -19.87 -12.50 -7.88
CA HIS A 276 -20.00 -11.36 -6.98
C HIS A 276 -19.66 -10.09 -7.73
N ILE A 277 -20.39 -9.01 -7.43
CA ILE A 277 -20.12 -7.68 -7.97
C ILE A 277 -19.62 -6.80 -6.83
N TYR A 278 -18.58 -6.02 -7.11
CA TYR A 278 -17.96 -5.10 -6.18
C TYR A 278 -18.09 -3.68 -6.72
N GLN A 279 -18.62 -2.78 -5.90
CA GLN A 279 -18.79 -1.36 -6.24
C GLN A 279 -17.88 -0.52 -5.37
N TYR A 280 -17.24 0.49 -5.94
CA TYR A 280 -16.44 1.42 -5.15
C TYR A 280 -17.34 2.34 -4.32
N ASN A 281 -16.96 2.57 -3.06
CA ASN A 281 -17.62 3.51 -2.16
C ASN A 281 -16.62 4.54 -1.65
N GLU A 282 -16.80 5.80 -2.03
CA GLU A 282 -15.90 6.90 -1.70
C GLU A 282 -15.84 7.18 -0.21
N LYS A 283 -17.01 7.16 0.45
CA LYS A 283 -17.12 7.48 1.88
C LYS A 283 -16.33 6.49 2.73
N GLN A 284 -16.36 5.21 2.35
CA GLN A 284 -15.64 4.14 3.04
C GLN A 284 -14.23 3.90 2.47
N LYS A 285 -13.90 4.52 1.33
CA LYS A 285 -12.63 4.34 0.60
C LYS A 285 -12.29 2.88 0.33
N LYS A 286 -13.28 2.08 -0.07
CA LYS A 286 -13.10 0.65 -0.38
C LYS A 286 -14.13 0.15 -1.39
N TYR A 287 -13.85 -1.00 -1.99
CA TYR A 287 -14.85 -1.74 -2.74
C TYR A 287 -15.76 -2.53 -1.79
N ILE A 288 -17.05 -2.55 -2.08
CA ILE A 288 -18.06 -3.28 -1.30
C ILE A 288 -18.74 -4.29 -2.20
N ARG A 289 -18.82 -5.53 -1.72
CA ARG A 289 -19.62 -6.57 -2.40
C ARG A 289 -21.10 -6.19 -2.32
N VAL A 290 -21.75 -6.14 -3.48
CA VAL A 290 -23.20 -5.96 -3.59
C VAL A 290 -23.89 -7.28 -3.93
N LYS A 291 -25.18 -7.36 -3.58
CA LYS A 291 -26.01 -8.55 -3.80
C LYS A 291 -26.47 -8.65 -5.24
#